data_AF-A0A1Q6V6P7-F1
#
_entry.id   AF-A0A1Q6V6P7-F1
#
_cell.length_a   1.000
_cell.length_b   1.000
_cell.length_c   1.000
_cell.angle_alpha   90.00
_cell.angle_beta   90.00
_cell.angle_gamma   90.00
#
_symmetry.space_group_name_H-M   'P 1'
#
loop_
_entity.id
_entity.type
_entity.pdbx_description
1 polymer ?
#
loop_
_entity_poly.entity_id
_entity_poly.type
_entity_poly.pdbx_seq_one_letter_code
_entity_poly.pdbx_strand_id
1 'polypeptide(L)' 'MTSSQHVYEVRPRKDHRGFDLISERLPFGRLWYTKPDDAVEYTTFFSRSHHAVIHVYDDAGNVIATHEHKGDFKEW' A
#
# COMPACT_ATOMS: atom_id res chain seq x y z
N MET A 1 -14.74 1.06 18.23
CA MET A 1 -13.37 0.55 18.46
C MET A 1 -12.86 -0.05 17.16
N THR A 2 -12.60 0.78 16.15
CA THR A 2 -11.91 0.36 14.94
C THR A 2 -10.44 0.61 15.19
N SER A 3 -9.64 -0.43 15.38
CA SER A 3 -8.18 -0.27 15.35
C SER A 3 -7.84 0.27 13.95
N SER A 4 -7.50 1.55 13.87
CA SER A 4 -7.42 2.41 12.68
C SER A 4 -6.22 2.12 11.76
N GLN A 5 -5.98 0.86 11.44
CA GLN A 5 -4.86 0.46 10.58
C GLN A 5 -5.34 0.31 9.14
N HIS A 6 -4.86 1.18 8.25
CA HIS A 6 -5.16 1.09 6.83
C HIS A 6 -4.23 0.10 6.16
N VAL A 7 -4.81 -0.97 5.63
CA VAL A 7 -4.05 -1.97 4.89
C VAL A 7 -4.01 -1.58 3.43
N TYR A 8 -2.82 -1.66 2.86
CA TYR A 8 -2.54 -1.49 1.44
C TYR A 8 -1.82 -2.72 0.94
N GLU A 9 -2.20 -3.19 -0.24
CA GLU A 9 -1.66 -4.39 -0.85
C GLU A 9 -1.06 -4.05 -2.20
N VAL A 10 0.23 -4.28 -2.35
CA VAL A 10 0.96 -4.15 -3.61
C VAL A 10 1.11 -5.55 -4.18
N ARG A 11 0.37 -5.83 -5.26
CA ARG A 11 0.34 -7.16 -5.89
C ARG A 11 0.90 -7.10 -7.29
N PRO A 12 1.83 -7.99 -7.68
CA PRO A 12 2.26 -8.09 -9.05
C PRO A 12 1.08 -8.50 -9.92
N ARG A 13 1.04 -7.94 -11.12
CA ARG A 13 -0.01 -8.24 -12.09
C ARG A 13 0.30 -9.54 -12.81
N LYS A 14 -0.75 -10.27 -13.19
CA LYS A 14 -0.65 -11.52 -13.97
C LYS A 14 0.07 -11.37 -15.32
N ASP A 15 0.09 -10.17 -15.89
CA ASP A 15 0.81 -9.87 -17.13
C ASP A 15 2.28 -9.50 -16.91
N HIS A 16 2.74 -9.48 -15.64
CA HIS A 16 4.09 -9.09 -15.21
C HIS A 16 4.48 -7.66 -15.63
N ARG A 17 3.50 -6.81 -15.93
CA ARG A 17 3.71 -5.41 -16.38
C ARG A 17 3.55 -4.42 -15.23
N GLY A 18 4.10 -4.79 -14.07
CA GLY A 18 4.08 -3.96 -12.86
C GLY A 18 3.13 -4.48 -11.79
N PHE A 19 2.64 -3.56 -10.97
CA PHE A 19 2.00 -3.84 -9.70
C PHE A 19 0.67 -3.08 -9.58
N ASP A 20 -0.33 -3.77 -9.05
CA ASP A 20 -1.57 -3.16 -8.61
C ASP A 20 -1.44 -2.80 -7.12
N LEU A 21 -1.69 -1.54 -6.79
CA LEU A 21 -1.91 -1.07 -5.43
C LEU A 21 -3.41 -1.13 -5.13
N ILE A 22 -3.78 -1.91 -4.12
CA ILE A 22 -5.17 -2.16 -3.73
C ILE A 22 -5.35 -1.71 -2.28
N SER A 23 -6.42 -0.97 -2.02
CA SER A 23 -6.86 -0.67 -0.66
C SER A 23 -8.31 -0.23 -0.67
N GLU A 24 -9.04 -0.56 0.39
CA GLU A 24 -10.42 -0.12 0.60
C GLU A 24 -10.55 1.41 0.73
N ARG A 25 -9.44 2.11 0.97
CA ARG A 25 -9.40 3.58 1.08
C ARG A 25 -9.14 4.31 -0.23
N LEU A 26 -8.76 3.61 -1.30
CA LEU A 26 -8.54 4.26 -2.58
C LEU A 26 -9.88 4.65 -3.21
N PRO A 27 -10.08 5.92 -3.62
CA PRO A 27 -11.33 6.34 -4.26
C PRO A 27 -11.62 5.60 -5.59
N PHE A 28 -10.58 5.02 -6.21
CA PHE A 28 -10.68 4.22 -7.42
C PHE A 28 -10.58 2.71 -7.17
N GLY A 29 -10.43 2.29 -5.91
CA GLY A 29 -10.26 0.89 -5.49
C GLY A 29 -8.90 0.26 -5.85
N ARG A 30 -8.33 0.58 -7.02
CA ARG A 30 -7.06 0.05 -7.50
C ARG A 30 -6.29 1.06 -8.32
N LEU A 31 -4.98 1.13 -8.11
CA LEU A 31 -4.04 1.97 -8.87
C LEU A 31 -2.91 1.11 -9.46
N TRP A 32 -2.37 1.49 -10.60
CA TRP A 32 -1.33 0.73 -11.31
C TRP A 32 0.00 1.47 -11.30
N TYR A 33 1.07 0.73 -11.02
CA TYR A 33 2.45 1.20 -11.04
C TYR A 33 3.34 0.25 -11.83
N THR A 34 4.42 0.78 -12.40
CA THR A 34 5.42 -0.03 -13.10
C THR A 34 6.43 -0.67 -12.13
N LYS A 35 6.64 -0.04 -10.96
CA LYS A 35 7.53 -0.53 -9.90
C LYS A 35 6.80 -0.64 -8.56
N PRO A 36 7.19 -1.58 -7.69
CA PRO A 36 6.58 -1.71 -6.37
C PRO A 36 6.97 -0.54 -5.47
N ASP A 37 8.19 0.01 -5.62
CA ASP A 37 8.66 1.17 -4.85
C ASP A 37 7.77 2.40 -5.05
N ASP A 38 7.34 2.68 -6.29
CA ASP A 38 6.46 3.81 -6.60
C ASP A 38 5.07 3.64 -5.93
N ALA A 39 4.58 2.39 -5.85
CA ALA A 39 3.33 2.07 -5.17
C ALA A 39 3.44 2.25 -3.65
N VAL A 40 4.57 1.83 -3.07
CA VAL A 40 4.86 1.99 -1.64
C VAL A 40 5.02 3.48 -1.30
N GLU A 41 5.74 4.25 -2.10
CA GLU A 41 5.94 5.69 -1.90
C GLU A 41 4.60 6.44 -1.93
N TYR A 42 3.76 6.17 -2.93
CA TYR A 42 2.42 6.76 -3.00
C TYR A 42 1.57 6.42 -1.77
N THR A 43 1.63 5.15 -1.35
CA THR A 43 0.88 4.70 -0.18
C THR A 43 1.34 5.42 1.08
N THR A 44 2.65 5.47 1.32
CA THR A 44 3.25 6.19 2.46
C THR A 44 2.83 7.66 2.47
N PHE A 45 2.83 8.32 1.31
CA PHE A 45 2.36 9.71 1.17
C PHE A 45 0.87 9.87 1.49
N PHE A 46 0.03 8.95 1.02
CA PHE A 46 -1.41 8.98 1.25
C PHE A 46 -1.79 8.63 2.70
N SER A 47 -0.98 7.79 3.36
CA SER A 47 -1.21 7.36 4.73
C SER A 47 -0.60 8.23 5.82
N ARG A 48 0.08 9.34 5.50
CA ARG A 48 0.82 10.16 6.49
C ARG A 48 0.03 10.48 7.77
N SER A 49 -1.27 10.74 7.66
CA SER A 49 -2.14 11.08 8.80
C SER A 49 -2.74 9.88 9.54
N HIS A 50 -2.44 8.64 9.14
CA HIS A 50 -3.03 7.44 9.74
C HIS A 50 -2.00 6.32 9.93
N HIS A 51 -2.26 5.40 10.85
CA HIS A 51 -1.51 4.17 10.91
C HIS A 51 -1.81 3.34 9.65
N ALA A 52 -0.79 2.95 8.90
CA ALA A 52 -0.95 2.14 7.70
C ALA A 52 0.05 0.99 7.64
N VAL A 53 -0.40 -0.13 7.10
CA VAL A 53 0.42 -1.32 6.85
C VAL A 53 0.35 -1.60 5.36
N ILE A 54 1.53 -1.74 4.74
CA ILE A 54 1.67 -2.02 3.31
C ILE A 54 2.26 -3.41 3.17
N HIS A 55 1.53 -4.32 2.54
CA HIS A 55 2.00 -5.64 2.18
C HIS A 55 2.42 -5.67 0.72
N VAL A 56 3.66 -6.06 0.45
CA VAL A 56 4.16 -6.31 -0.89
C VAL A 56 4.16 -7.82 -1.11
N TYR A 57 3.44 -8.26 -2.13
CA TYR A 57 3.32 -9.66 -2.49
C TYR A 57 4.28 -10.02 -3.64
N ASP A 58 4.72 -11.27 -3.67
CA ASP A 58 5.33 -11.87 -4.87
C ASP A 58 4.26 -12.43 -5.83
N ASP A 59 4.72 -12.98 -6.96
CA ASP A 59 3.86 -13.60 -7.98
C ASP A 59 3.09 -14.82 -7.46
N ALA A 60 3.68 -15.54 -6.50
CA ALA A 60 3.06 -16.68 -5.84
C ALA A 60 2.02 -16.26 -4.78
N GLY A 61 1.89 -14.95 -4.51
CA GLY A 61 0.95 -14.40 -3.52
C GLY A 61 1.46 -14.48 -2.09
N ASN A 62 2.76 -14.65 -1.87
CA ASN A 62 3.38 -14.57 -0.54
C ASN A 62 3.81 -13.14 -0.25
N VAL A 63 3.69 -12.71 0.99
CA VAL A 63 4.20 -11.40 1.43
C VAL A 63 5.73 -11.47 1.50
N ILE A 64 6.40 -10.66 0.68
CA ILE A 64 7.87 -10.55 0.64
C ILE A 64 8.40 -9.34 1.40
N ALA A 65 7.56 -8.32 1.59
CA ALA A 65 7.89 -7.16 2.40
C ALA A 65 6.64 -6.61 3.10
N THR A 66 6.84 -6.09 4.30
CA THR A 66 5.79 -5.39 5.07
C THR A 66 6.35 -4.06 5.54
N HIS A 67 5.67 -2.97 5.20
CA HIS A 67 6.02 -1.63 5.65
C HIS A 67 4.94 -1.12 6.60
N GLU A 68 5.32 -0.80 7.83
CA GLU A 68 4.43 -0.19 8.82
C GLU A 68 4.73 1.30 8.91
N HIS A 69 3.72 2.12 8.62
CA HIS A 69 3.77 3.57 8.81
C HIS A 69 2.94 3.94 10.04
N LYS A 70 3.63 4.32 11.11
CA LYS A 70 3.02 4.96 12.27
C LYS A 70 2.79 6.41 11.91
N GLY A 71 1.57 6.75 11.50
CA GLY A 71 1.20 8.11 11.11
C GLY A 71 1.50 9.09 12.23
N ASP A 72 2.65 9.78 12.14
CA ASP A 72 3.14 10.77 13.10
C ASP A 72 2.84 12.20 12.59
N PHE A 73 1.71 12.36 11.88
CA PHE A 73 1.34 13.66 11.34
C PHE A 73 0.99 14.62 12.47
N LYS A 74 1.97 15.45 12.83
CA LYS A 74 1.80 16.58 13.73
C LYS A 74 1.23 17.75 12.92
N GLU A 75 0.01 18.16 13.23
CA GLU A 75 -0.57 19.41 12.74
C GLU A 75 0.22 20.59 13.37
N TRP A 76 0.53 21.61 12.58
CA TRP A 76 1.41 22.73 12.93
C TRP A 76 0.54 23.96 13.15
#